data_AF-U6L3R3-F1
#
_entry.id   AF-U6L3R3-F1
#
_cell.length_a   1.000
_cell.length_b   1.000
_cell.length_c   1.000
_cell.angle_alpha   90.00
_cell.angle_beta   90.00
_cell.angle_gamma   90.00
#
_symmetry.space_group_name_H-M   'P 1'
#
loop_
_entity.id
_entity.type
_entity.pdbx_description
1 polymer ?
#
loop_
_entity_poly.entity_id
_entity_poly.type
_entity_poly.pdbx_seq_one_letter_code
_entity_poly.pdbx_strand_id
1 'polypeptide(L)' 'MNGKMITVEDVDPSCTVRQLKQQLQQREGLAPEQQRLIVNGQQMRDEDKLSDYNLN' A
#
# COMPACT_ATOMS: atom_id res chain seq x y z
N MET A 1 -7.16 10.38 -16.62
CA MET A 1 -6.45 9.91 -15.43
C MET A 1 -6.71 8.42 -15.33
N ASN A 2 -5.72 7.59 -15.62
CA ASN A 2 -5.92 6.14 -15.68
C ASN A 2 -5.57 5.60 -14.29
N GLY A 3 -6.55 5.53 -13.38
CA GLY A 3 -6.34 4.86 -12.10
C GLY A 3 -6.16 3.36 -12.36
N LYS A 4 -4.98 2.82 -12.07
CA LYS A 4 -4.73 1.37 -12.14
C LYS A 4 -5.18 0.75 -10.82
N MET A 5 -6.16 -0.15 -10.87
CA MET A 5 -6.53 -0.97 -9.72
C MET A 5 -5.51 -2.10 -9.59
N ILE A 6 -4.88 -2.20 -8.43
CA ILE A 6 -3.91 -3.26 -8.12
C ILE A 6 -4.44 -4.00 -6.90
N THR A 7 -4.67 -5.30 -7.07
CA THR A 7 -5.01 -6.20 -5.97
C THR A 7 -3.71 -6.74 -5.38
N VAL A 8 -3.55 -6.65 -4.05
CA VAL A 8 -2.42 -7.25 -3.33
C VAL A 8 -2.98 -8.31 -2.40
N GLU A 9 -2.64 -9.57 -2.65
CA GLU A 9 -3.25 -10.73 -1.97
C GLU A 9 -2.40 -11.24 -0.79
N ASP A 10 -1.07 -11.05 -0.86
CA ASP A 10 -0.12 -11.47 0.19
C ASP A 10 0.47 -10.23 0.88
N VAL A 11 -0.29 -9.65 1.80
CA VAL A 11 0.21 -8.57 2.67
C VAL A 11 0.49 -9.08 4.07
N ASP A 12 1.65 -8.74 4.61
CA ASP A 12 1.96 -9.01 6.01
C ASP A 12 1.31 -7.91 6.88
N PRO A 13 0.34 -8.22 7.75
CA PRO A 13 -0.34 -7.23 8.59
C PRO A 13 0.63 -6.48 9.53
N SER A 14 1.78 -7.07 9.84
CA SER A 14 2.82 -6.45 10.67
C SER A 14 3.67 -5.43 9.91
N CYS A 15 3.67 -5.48 8.57
CA CYS A 15 4.38 -4.51 7.75
C CYS A 15 3.76 -3.12 7.85
N THR A 16 4.61 -2.12 7.68
CA THR A 16 4.20 -0.73 7.50
C THR A 16 3.74 -0.46 6.08
N VAL A 17 2.92 0.57 5.90
CA VAL A 17 2.49 1.05 4.58
C VAL A 17 3.70 1.42 3.72
N ARG A 18 4.76 1.99 4.29
CA ARG A 18 6.01 2.26 3.56
C ARG A 18 6.64 0.98 3.00
N GLN A 19 6.70 -0.10 3.79
CA GLN A 19 7.25 -1.38 3.33
C GLN A 19 6.40 -1.95 2.19
N LEU A 20 5.07 -1.88 2.28
CA LEU A 20 4.19 -2.30 1.19
C LEU A 20 4.45 -1.49 -0.09
N LYS A 21 4.61 -0.17 0.02
CA LYS A 21 4.94 0.69 -1.13
C LYS A 21 6.28 0.34 -1.77
N GLN A 22 7.28 -0.03 -0.98
CA GLN A 22 8.56 -0.51 -1.50
C GLN A 22 8.42 -1.83 -2.28
N GLN A 23 7.59 -2.76 -1.79
CA GLN A 23 7.29 -4.00 -2.52
C GLN A 23 6.57 -3.70 -3.83
N LEU A 24 5.61 -2.78 -3.81
CA LEU A 24 4.90 -2.34 -5.02
C LEU A 24 5.82 -1.60 -6.00
N GLN A 25 6.82 -0.85 -5.52
CA GLN A 25 7.82 -0.22 -6.39
C GLN A 25 8.55 -1.27 -7.23
N GLN A 26 8.95 -2.39 -6.63
CA GLN A 26 9.64 -3.46 -7.36
C GLN A 26 8.74 -4.11 -8.42
N ARG A 27 7.42 -4.16 -8.19
CA ARG A 27 6.45 -4.77 -9.11
C ARG A 27 6.01 -3.84 -10.23
N GLU A 28 5.82 -2.56 -9.92
CA GLU A 28 5.18 -1.59 -10.81
C GLU A 28 6.15 -0.53 -11.34
N GLY A 29 7.35 -0.40 -10.75
CA GLY A 29 8.36 0.60 -11.11
C GLY A 29 8.07 2.02 -10.60
N LEU A 30 7.00 2.21 -9.81
CA LEU A 30 6.59 3.51 -9.27
C LEU A 30 7.28 3.79 -7.93
N ALA A 31 7.86 4.98 -7.77
CA ALA A 31 8.49 5.36 -6.50
C ALA A 31 7.46 5.35 -5.34
N PRO A 32 7.83 4.93 -4.11
CA PRO A 32 6.91 4.85 -2.97
C PRO A 32 6.17 6.16 -2.69
N GLU A 33 6.83 7.28 -2.95
CA GLU A 33 6.34 8.65 -2.76
C GLU A 33 5.24 9.02 -3.76
N GLN A 34 5.27 8.41 -4.95
CA GLN A 34 4.29 8.58 -6.01
C GLN A 34 3.11 7.61 -5.87
N GLN A 35 3.22 6.61 -5.01
CA GLN A 35 2.15 5.65 -4.74
C GLN A 35 1.16 6.20 -3.72
N ARG A 36 -0.13 6.16 -4.07
CA ARG A 36 -1.23 6.47 -3.16
C ARG A 36 -2.03 5.20 -2.88
N LEU A 37 -1.95 4.73 -1.64
CA LEU A 37 -2.72 3.58 -1.16
C LEU A 37 -3.97 4.09 -0.44
N ILE A 38 -5.13 3.57 -0.84
CA ILE A 38 -6.45 3.95 -0.31
C ILE A 38 -7.17 2.67 0.11
N VAL A 39 -7.61 2.62 1.35
CA VAL A 39 -8.39 1.50 1.93
C VAL A 39 -9.66 2.06 2.53
N ASN A 40 -10.82 1.52 2.16
CA ASN A 40 -12.13 1.97 2.63
C ASN A 40 -12.36 3.49 2.49
N GLY A 41 -11.80 4.10 1.43
CA GLY A 41 -11.88 5.55 1.20
C GLY A 41 -10.91 6.39 2.02
N GLN A 42 -10.09 5.80 2.89
CA GLN A 42 -9.05 6.47 3.66
C GLN A 42 -7.67 6.26 3.01
N GLN A 43 -6.93 7.35 2.83
CA GLN A 43 -5.53 7.27 2.42
C GLN A 43 -4.68 6.72 3.58
N MET A 44 -3.85 5.74 3.28
CA MET A 44 -2.96 5.13 4.26
C MET A 44 -1.71 6.00 4.51
N ARG A 45 -1.20 6.00 5.75
CA ARG A 45 0.02 6.74 6.14
C ARG A 45 1.22 5.80 6.22
N ASP A 46 2.38 6.28 5.77
CA ASP A 46 3.61 5.49 5.68
C ASP A 46 4.03 4.78 6.98
N GLU A 47 3.75 5.40 8.13
CA GLU A 47 4.16 4.94 9.46
C GLU A 47 3.19 3.92 10.08
N ASP A 48 1.96 3.87 9.58
CA ASP A 48 0.94 2.95 10.09
C ASP A 48 1.25 1.52 9.63
N LYS A 49 0.80 0.55 10.41
CA LYS A 49 0.82 -0.86 10.02
C LYS A 49 -0.40 -1.20 9.18
N LEU A 50 -0.28 -2.23 8.34
CA LEU A 50 -1.41 -2.72 7.55
C LEU A 50 -2.55 -3.23 8.46
N SER A 51 -2.19 -3.82 9.61
CA SER A 51 -3.14 -4.21 10.67
C SER A 51 -4.01 -3.06 11.18
N ASP A 52 -3.50 -1.81 11.17
CA ASP A 52 -4.25 -0.65 11.67
C ASP A 52 -5.47 -0.30 10.77
N TYR A 53 -5.49 -0.86 9.55
CA TYR A 53 -6.57 -0.72 8.58
C TYR A 53 -7.50 -1.93 8.53
N ASN A 54 -7.40 -2.85 9.50
CA ASN A 54 -8.13 -4.12 9.54
C ASN A 54 -7.86 -4.99 8.29
N LEU A 55 -6.65 -4.91 7.74
CA LEU A 55 -6.16 -5.84 6.72
C LEU A 55 -5.60 -7.06 7.47
N ASN A 56 -6.33 -8.18 7.44
CA ASN A 56 -5.96 -9.45 8.05
C ASN A 56 -5.62 -10.49 6.98
#